data_AF-A0A0R2V5L1-F1
#
_entry.id   AF-A0A0R2V5L1-F1
#
_cell.length_a   1.000
_cell.length_b   1.000
_cell.length_c   1.000
_cell.angle_alpha   90.00
_cell.angle_beta   90.00
_cell.angle_gamma   90.00
#
_symmetry.space_group_name_H-M   'P 1'
#
loop_
_entity.id
_entity.type
_entity.pdbx_description
1 polymer ?
#
loop_
_entity_poly.entity_id
_entity_poly.type
_entity_poly.pdbx_seq_one_letter_code
_entity_poly.pdbx_strand_id
1 'polypeptide(L)'
;MINGCNKSIKRRFEFPGTEWPATPRTAEILRKTLNCRKFIPMRQFFFLLLLTGWSASAQVNIQVSSTEVDNILRGNYNAADYAAPFEVSDHQFIICNINSEVSVDSLAADLAVLASFQNRNTYSDTLSETFGIGAATRWVYDKFQAISANNSNRLRPAYMSWEQPGGLCDTWIGDGPFKNTFAVLPGSDPDNNELVIIAAHMDSRCDDVCDIDCLAEGMEDNASGTALVLELARVMAPFSFRQTIVFLVTSGEEQGLYGANSFADYCNAEDIPIRQVQNNDIVGGIICGETSSPPSCTEPGSIDSMTVRIFANTSPLQEHLNFSRYVEYIYHEKLETLMQVPMTIAVQSQEDRTGRGGDHIPFRENGFTAVRFTSANEHGDGSPDATYTDRQHTSDDVLGVDTDGDAIIDSFFVSFTYLQRNTIINGTMAALGGLAPPVPVWELIDDPAGLIVDITEPLEGMEYRVAVRTGGSDLWEQVYRTDTTWFIVPGQEAGTMYFVSVAAVNSDGITGLFSREFFKT
;
A
#
# COMPACT_ATOMS: atom_id res chain seq x y z
N MET A 1 24.54 -15.15 -16.31
CA MET A 1 25.57 -15.35 -15.26
C MET A 1 25.31 -14.32 -14.18
N ILE A 2 24.74 -14.71 -13.04
CA ILE A 2 24.36 -13.79 -11.98
C ILE A 2 25.46 -13.80 -10.91
N ASN A 3 26.10 -12.66 -10.69
CA ASN A 3 27.11 -12.43 -9.64
C ASN A 3 26.89 -11.06 -8.95
N GLY A 4 25.68 -10.50 -9.05
CA GLY A 4 25.33 -9.14 -8.63
C GLY A 4 25.33 -8.93 -7.12
N CYS A 5 24.54 -9.71 -6.38
CA CYS A 5 24.30 -9.47 -4.95
C CYS A 5 25.52 -9.66 -4.02
N ASN A 6 26.68 -10.11 -4.53
CA ASN A 6 27.90 -10.40 -3.76
C ASN A 6 28.72 -9.15 -3.34
N LYS A 7 28.09 -7.97 -3.27
CA LYS A 7 28.70 -6.70 -2.85
C LYS A 7 27.82 -5.94 -1.83
N SER A 8 27.53 -6.55 -0.69
CA SER A 8 26.98 -5.79 0.44
C SER A 8 28.03 -4.81 0.98
N ILE A 9 27.71 -3.52 0.96
CA ILE A 9 28.54 -2.49 1.60
C ILE A 9 28.23 -2.54 3.10
N LYS A 10 28.94 -3.41 3.83
CA LYS A 10 28.81 -3.53 5.29
C LYS A 10 29.22 -2.25 6.01
N ARG A 11 28.29 -1.29 6.11
CA ARG A 11 28.41 -0.12 6.97
C ARG A 11 28.17 -0.56 8.42
N ARG A 12 29.26 -0.68 9.18
CA ARG A 12 29.17 -0.94 10.61
C ARG A 12 28.72 0.35 11.32
N PHE A 13 27.43 0.46 11.60
CA PHE A 13 26.92 1.51 12.49
C PHE A 13 27.21 1.14 13.94
N GLU A 14 28.08 1.91 14.59
CA GLU A 14 28.37 1.80 16.03
C GLU A 14 27.47 2.81 16.76
N PHE A 15 26.46 2.32 17.50
CA PHE A 15 25.51 3.16 18.24
C PHE A 15 26.15 3.70 19.53
N PRO A 16 26.22 5.03 19.74
CA PRO A 16 26.41 5.63 21.05
C PRO A 16 25.09 5.58 21.82
N GLY A 17 25.10 5.08 23.05
CA GLY A 17 23.91 5.02 23.90
C GLY A 17 23.70 6.25 24.80
N THR A 18 22.76 6.09 25.73
CA THR A 18 22.49 6.87 26.95
C THR A 18 21.86 8.28 26.85
N GLU A 19 20.71 8.37 27.53
CA GLU A 19 20.22 9.47 28.40
C GLU A 19 19.58 10.74 27.79
N TRP A 20 18.27 10.85 28.03
CA TRP A 20 17.46 12.07 27.88
C TRP A 20 17.46 12.90 29.19
N PRO A 21 17.82 14.20 29.17
CA PRO A 21 17.56 15.13 30.26
C PRO A 21 16.25 15.92 30.05
N ALA A 22 15.55 16.27 31.13
CA ALA A 22 14.22 16.89 31.09
C ALA A 22 14.15 18.31 31.70
N THR A 23 13.11 19.08 31.30
CA THR A 23 12.62 20.35 31.90
C THR A 23 13.49 21.62 31.65
N PRO A 24 13.02 22.86 31.94
CA PRO A 24 11.68 23.32 32.35
C PRO A 24 11.09 24.54 31.56
N ARG A 25 9.85 24.90 31.96
CA ARG A 25 8.99 26.04 31.55
C ARG A 25 9.64 27.42 31.42
N THR A 26 9.06 28.27 30.56
CA THR A 26 8.76 29.69 30.86
C THR A 26 7.48 30.17 30.15
N ALA A 27 6.92 31.31 30.54
CA ALA A 27 5.73 31.93 29.96
C ALA A 27 5.89 33.46 29.87
N GLU A 28 4.99 34.17 29.16
CA GLU A 28 4.22 35.36 29.65
C GLU A 28 3.71 36.33 28.55
N ILE A 29 2.37 36.42 28.45
CA ILE A 29 1.50 37.59 28.17
C ILE A 29 1.95 38.70 27.18
N LEU A 30 1.05 39.02 26.23
CA LEU A 30 0.62 40.42 25.98
C LEU A 30 -0.87 40.52 25.55
N ARG A 31 -1.43 41.74 25.50
CA ARG A 31 -2.88 42.02 25.67
C ARG A 31 -3.43 43.12 24.74
N LYS A 32 -4.67 42.93 24.25
CA LYS A 32 -5.66 43.98 23.84
C LYS A 32 -5.24 44.84 22.62
N THR A 33 -6.07 45.52 21.81
CA THR A 33 -7.54 45.76 21.66
C THR A 33 -7.80 46.23 20.20
N LEU A 34 -8.97 46.65 19.65
CA LEU A 34 -10.30 47.09 20.15
C LEU A 34 -11.40 46.87 19.06
N ASN A 35 -12.63 47.27 19.36
CA ASN A 35 -13.85 47.25 18.54
C ASN A 35 -13.78 47.97 17.18
N CYS A 36 -14.64 47.55 16.23
CA CYS A 36 -15.73 48.44 15.78
C CYS A 36 -16.98 47.68 15.25
N ARG A 37 -18.17 48.26 15.41
CA ARG A 37 -19.47 47.73 14.92
C ARG A 37 -19.95 48.53 13.70
N LYS A 38 -20.72 47.89 12.81
CA LYS A 38 -21.90 48.49 12.13
C LYS A 38 -22.86 47.40 11.62
N PHE A 39 -24.09 47.78 11.29
CA PHE A 39 -25.27 46.89 11.20
C PHE A 39 -26.36 47.59 10.35
N ILE A 40 -27.34 46.83 9.80
CA ILE A 40 -28.60 47.30 9.14
C ILE A 40 -28.39 47.86 7.69
N PRO A 41 -29.33 47.68 6.72
CA PRO A 41 -30.59 46.92 6.69
C PRO A 41 -30.71 45.79 5.63
N MET A 42 -31.64 44.89 5.91
CA MET A 42 -32.28 43.94 4.99
C MET A 42 -33.16 44.66 3.94
N ARG A 43 -33.15 44.20 2.67
CA ARG A 43 -34.21 44.52 1.68
C ARG A 43 -34.38 43.40 0.66
N GLN A 44 -35.62 42.95 0.47
CA GLN A 44 -35.94 41.81 -0.39
C GLN A 44 -35.90 42.19 -1.89
N PHE A 45 -35.30 41.33 -2.70
CA PHE A 45 -35.56 41.24 -4.15
C PHE A 45 -35.63 39.76 -4.54
N PHE A 46 -36.81 39.30 -4.94
CA PHE A 46 -36.95 38.03 -5.65
C PHE A 46 -36.47 38.25 -7.09
N PHE A 47 -35.38 37.59 -7.48
CA PHE A 47 -34.95 37.50 -8.87
C PHE A 47 -34.79 36.03 -9.24
N LEU A 48 -35.54 35.60 -10.25
CA LEU A 48 -35.53 34.22 -10.72
C LEU A 48 -34.34 34.03 -11.67
N LEU A 49 -33.18 33.63 -11.12
CA LEU A 49 -31.98 33.33 -11.90
C LEU A 49 -31.89 31.83 -12.19
N LEU A 50 -31.79 31.50 -13.48
CA LEU A 50 -31.40 30.17 -13.94
C LEU A 50 -29.92 29.95 -13.60
N LEU A 51 -29.66 29.18 -12.54
CA LEU A 51 -28.31 28.73 -12.21
C LEU A 51 -27.92 27.55 -13.09
N THR A 52 -27.19 27.83 -14.16
CA THR A 52 -26.27 26.86 -14.79
C THR A 52 -25.14 26.59 -13.81
N GLY A 53 -25.34 25.60 -12.92
CA GLY A 53 -24.39 25.27 -11.86
C GLY A 53 -23.19 24.49 -12.37
N TRP A 54 -22.14 25.20 -12.80
CA TRP A 54 -20.77 24.69 -12.90
C TRP A 54 -19.85 25.57 -12.04
N SER A 55 -18.80 24.95 -11.50
CA SER A 55 -17.78 25.54 -10.60
C SER A 55 -18.26 26.02 -9.22
N ALA A 56 -17.98 25.23 -8.17
CA ALA A 56 -16.98 25.60 -7.14
C ALA A 56 -16.81 24.51 -6.06
N SER A 57 -15.57 24.36 -5.60
CA SER A 57 -15.04 23.41 -4.60
C SER A 57 -15.89 23.23 -3.33
N ALA A 58 -16.01 21.98 -2.86
CA ALA A 58 -16.70 21.64 -1.61
C ALA A 58 -16.02 20.53 -0.76
N GLN A 59 -14.70 20.34 -0.87
CA GLN A 59 -13.93 19.42 -0.02
C GLN A 59 -13.05 20.17 0.98
N VAL A 60 -13.68 21.02 1.81
CA VAL A 60 -13.00 21.80 2.88
C VAL A 60 -12.56 20.93 4.07
N ASN A 61 -12.70 19.61 3.94
CA ASN A 61 -12.65 18.64 5.03
C ASN A 61 -11.30 17.91 5.12
N ILE A 62 -10.71 17.53 3.98
CA ILE A 62 -9.44 16.79 3.95
C ILE A 62 -8.29 17.78 3.98
N GLN A 63 -7.32 17.55 4.87
CA GLN A 63 -6.16 18.43 5.05
C GLN A 63 -4.89 17.59 5.21
N VAL A 64 -3.89 17.85 4.35
CA VAL A 64 -2.52 17.34 4.54
C VAL A 64 -1.76 18.28 5.48
N SER A 65 -1.15 17.75 6.54
CA SER A 65 -0.55 18.53 7.63
C SER A 65 0.71 19.33 7.25
N SER A 66 1.20 19.17 6.02
CA SER A 66 2.36 19.87 5.49
C SER A 66 2.11 20.29 4.05
N THR A 67 2.12 21.60 3.80
CA THR A 67 2.02 22.18 2.45
C THR A 67 3.17 21.73 1.54
N GLU A 68 4.31 21.35 2.09
CA GLU A 68 5.41 20.77 1.33
C GLU A 68 5.04 19.39 0.77
N VAL A 69 4.42 18.54 1.59
CA VAL A 69 4.00 17.18 1.22
C VAL A 69 2.78 17.20 0.29
N ASP A 70 1.82 18.08 0.54
CA ASP A 70 0.72 18.39 -0.38
C ASP A 70 1.25 18.75 -1.80
N ASN A 71 2.24 19.64 -1.89
CA ASN A 71 2.87 19.96 -3.17
C ASN A 71 3.62 18.77 -3.79
N ILE A 72 4.33 17.96 -3.01
CA ILE A 72 5.03 16.76 -3.53
C ILE A 72 4.04 15.76 -4.12
N LEU A 73 2.93 15.46 -3.42
CA LEU A 73 1.88 14.56 -3.90
C LEU A 73 1.27 15.04 -5.23
N ARG A 74 1.15 16.35 -5.42
CA ARG A 74 0.64 16.98 -6.66
C ARG A 74 1.69 17.10 -7.78
N GLY A 75 2.94 16.66 -7.57
CA GLY A 75 4.04 16.86 -8.51
C GLY A 75 4.65 18.28 -8.53
N ASN A 76 4.19 19.19 -7.66
CA ASN A 76 4.60 20.59 -7.61
C ASN A 76 5.91 20.81 -6.81
N TYR A 77 6.96 20.07 -7.14
CA TYR A 77 8.25 20.11 -6.42
C TYR A 77 9.46 20.05 -7.36
N ASN A 78 10.62 20.47 -6.85
CA ASN A 78 11.89 20.31 -7.54
C ASN A 78 12.60 19.05 -7.05
N ALA A 79 12.70 18.03 -7.90
CA ALA A 79 13.33 16.75 -7.56
C ALA A 79 14.78 16.88 -7.04
N ALA A 80 15.53 17.91 -7.48
CA ALA A 80 16.90 18.14 -7.03
C ALA A 80 17.01 18.50 -5.54
N ASP A 81 15.95 19.04 -4.92
CA ASP A 81 15.92 19.35 -3.49
C ASP A 81 15.83 18.09 -2.61
N TYR A 82 15.42 16.96 -3.21
CA TYR A 82 15.26 15.65 -2.57
C TYR A 82 16.17 14.58 -3.18
N ALA A 83 17.25 14.98 -3.87
CA ALA A 83 18.23 14.06 -4.44
C ALA A 83 18.99 13.26 -3.36
N ALA A 84 19.37 12.02 -3.66
CA ALA A 84 20.24 11.24 -2.77
C ALA A 84 21.68 11.79 -2.79
N PRO A 85 22.41 11.82 -1.66
CA PRO A 85 23.84 12.17 -1.64
C PRO A 85 24.71 11.24 -2.50
N PHE A 86 24.24 10.03 -2.75
CA PHE A 86 24.76 9.07 -3.72
C PHE A 86 23.55 8.43 -4.41
N GLU A 87 23.34 8.71 -5.69
CA GLU A 87 22.25 8.09 -6.44
C GLU A 87 22.49 6.58 -6.59
N VAL A 88 21.45 5.80 -6.30
CA VAL A 88 21.41 4.35 -6.50
C VAL A 88 20.03 4.06 -7.11
N SER A 89 20.05 3.80 -8.42
CA SER A 89 18.89 3.60 -9.30
C SER A 89 18.97 2.27 -10.09
N ASP A 90 20.07 1.51 -9.95
CA ASP A 90 20.20 0.15 -10.52
C ASP A 90 19.21 -0.81 -9.85
N HIS A 91 18.18 -1.23 -10.59
CA HIS A 91 17.09 -2.07 -10.05
C HIS A 91 17.61 -3.40 -9.51
N GLN A 92 18.64 -3.99 -10.12
CA GLN A 92 19.15 -5.29 -9.70
C GLN A 92 19.84 -5.19 -8.32
N PHE A 93 20.60 -4.14 -8.08
CA PHE A 93 21.18 -3.82 -6.77
C PHE A 93 20.10 -3.50 -5.74
N ILE A 94 19.10 -2.69 -6.11
CA ILE A 94 17.98 -2.35 -5.21
C ILE A 94 17.23 -3.62 -4.77
N ILE A 95 16.88 -4.53 -5.70
CA ILE A 95 16.21 -5.81 -5.38
C ILE A 95 17.11 -6.70 -4.53
N CYS A 96 18.40 -6.84 -4.88
CA CYS A 96 19.36 -7.56 -4.04
C CYS A 96 19.40 -7.01 -2.61
N ASN A 97 19.29 -5.68 -2.43
CA ASN A 97 19.41 -5.04 -1.13
C ASN A 97 18.10 -5.04 -0.33
N ILE A 98 16.93 -4.91 -0.97
CA ILE A 98 15.64 -5.16 -0.33
C ILE A 98 15.60 -6.60 0.22
N ASN A 99 15.97 -7.59 -0.60
CA ASN A 99 16.03 -8.99 -0.19
C ASN A 99 17.09 -9.27 0.91
N SER A 100 18.07 -8.40 1.13
CA SER A 100 19.12 -8.59 2.16
C SER A 100 18.96 -7.74 3.42
N GLU A 101 18.26 -6.60 3.35
CA GLU A 101 18.16 -5.62 4.44
C GLU A 101 16.79 -5.59 5.12
N VAL A 102 15.72 -6.17 4.53
CA VAL A 102 14.44 -6.39 5.25
C VAL A 102 14.67 -7.38 6.39
N SER A 103 14.44 -6.93 7.62
CA SER A 103 14.85 -7.60 8.85
C SER A 103 13.68 -8.12 9.66
N VAL A 104 13.72 -9.42 9.96
CA VAL A 104 12.82 -10.09 10.92
C VAL A 104 12.85 -9.37 12.28
N ASP A 105 14.01 -8.95 12.76
CA ASP A 105 14.16 -8.27 14.04
C ASP A 105 13.48 -6.88 14.05
N SER A 106 13.44 -6.20 12.89
CA SER A 106 12.79 -4.89 12.74
C SER A 106 11.27 -5.04 12.72
N LEU A 107 10.77 -6.00 11.93
CA LEU A 107 9.34 -6.34 11.86
C LEU A 107 8.79 -6.80 13.22
N ALA A 108 9.51 -7.68 13.93
CA ALA A 108 9.12 -8.15 15.25
C ALA A 108 9.13 -7.03 16.30
N ALA A 109 10.10 -6.11 16.25
CA ALA A 109 10.14 -4.95 17.14
C ALA A 109 8.97 -3.98 16.91
N ASP A 110 8.54 -3.78 15.65
CA ASP A 110 7.40 -2.93 15.34
C ASP A 110 6.07 -3.54 15.77
N LEU A 111 5.89 -4.85 15.55
CA LEU A 111 4.73 -5.59 16.06
C LEU A 111 4.63 -5.50 17.59
N ALA A 112 5.75 -5.68 18.31
CA ALA A 112 5.78 -5.56 19.76
C ALA A 112 5.41 -4.15 20.28
N VAL A 113 5.75 -3.08 19.55
CA VAL A 113 5.31 -1.72 19.90
C VAL A 113 3.84 -1.50 19.54
N LEU A 114 3.38 -1.97 18.38
CA LEU A 114 1.98 -1.87 17.96
C LEU A 114 1.03 -2.60 18.93
N ALA A 115 1.44 -3.75 19.47
CA ALA A 115 0.74 -4.48 20.52
C ALA A 115 0.66 -3.68 21.83
N SER A 116 1.73 -2.97 22.20
CA SER A 116 1.80 -2.24 23.48
C SER A 116 0.73 -1.14 23.66
N PHE A 117 0.18 -0.63 22.55
CA PHE A 117 -0.94 0.33 22.56
C PHE A 117 -2.30 -0.29 22.97
N GLN A 118 -2.40 -1.62 23.01
CA GLN A 118 -3.51 -2.47 23.50
C GLN A 118 -4.86 -2.36 22.78
N ASN A 119 -5.26 -1.16 22.37
CA ASN A 119 -6.41 -0.91 21.51
C ASN A 119 -5.97 0.07 20.42
N ARG A 120 -6.35 -0.16 19.17
CA ARG A 120 -6.16 0.79 18.07
C ARG A 120 -7.45 1.03 17.28
N ASN A 121 -8.62 0.81 17.87
CA ASN A 121 -9.91 1.19 17.27
C ASN A 121 -9.87 2.68 16.93
N THR A 122 -10.29 3.06 15.73
CA THR A 122 -10.17 4.45 15.24
C THR A 122 -10.94 5.47 16.08
N TYR A 123 -11.92 5.02 16.86
CA TYR A 123 -12.67 5.85 17.82
C TYR A 123 -12.05 5.91 19.24
N SER A 124 -10.95 5.19 19.49
CA SER A 124 -10.29 5.12 20.80
C SER A 124 -9.48 6.37 21.18
N ASP A 125 -8.83 6.34 22.35
CA ASP A 125 -8.17 7.51 22.94
C ASP A 125 -7.13 8.16 22.00
N THR A 126 -7.28 9.47 21.82
CA THR A 126 -6.41 10.29 20.95
C THR A 126 -5.34 11.08 21.70
N LEU A 127 -5.34 11.09 23.03
CA LEU A 127 -4.56 11.97 23.92
C LEU A 127 -3.43 11.24 24.67
N SER A 128 -3.62 9.96 24.98
CA SER A 128 -2.68 9.10 25.70
C SER A 128 -1.36 8.91 24.95
N GLU A 129 -0.25 8.88 25.69
CA GLU A 129 1.08 8.64 25.11
C GLU A 129 1.37 7.15 24.87
N THR A 130 0.55 6.24 25.42
CA THR A 130 0.85 4.79 25.46
C THR A 130 -0.36 3.86 25.24
N PHE A 131 -1.52 4.39 24.84
CA PHE A 131 -2.75 3.60 24.62
C PHE A 131 -3.59 4.25 23.52
N GLY A 132 -4.38 3.46 22.80
CA GLY A 132 -5.32 3.96 21.80
C GLY A 132 -4.66 4.34 20.47
N ILE A 133 -5.52 4.56 19.46
CA ILE A 133 -5.10 4.93 18.10
C ILE A 133 -4.22 6.19 18.09
N GLY A 134 -4.45 7.16 18.99
CA GLY A 134 -3.66 8.38 19.07
C GLY A 134 -2.18 8.13 19.40
N ALA A 135 -1.87 7.18 20.27
CA ALA A 135 -0.50 6.81 20.60
C ALA A 135 0.19 6.16 19.40
N ALA A 136 -0.50 5.23 18.72
CA ALA A 136 -0.01 4.56 17.52
C ALA A 136 0.23 5.54 16.36
N THR A 137 -0.73 6.45 16.09
CA THR A 137 -0.62 7.55 15.11
C THR A 137 0.60 8.43 15.34
N ARG A 138 0.92 8.77 16.60
CA ARG A 138 2.14 9.52 16.94
C ARG A 138 3.40 8.70 16.68
N TRP A 139 3.42 7.45 17.14
CA TRP A 139 4.59 6.58 17.01
C TRP A 139 4.95 6.25 15.55
N VAL A 140 3.97 5.96 14.68
CA VAL A 140 4.21 5.74 13.24
C VAL A 140 4.81 6.97 12.58
N TYR A 141 4.29 8.16 12.89
CA TYR A 141 4.83 9.42 12.39
C TYR A 141 6.27 9.64 12.85
N ASP A 142 6.56 9.42 14.14
CA ASP A 142 7.91 9.57 14.71
C ASP A 142 8.89 8.52 14.19
N LYS A 143 8.43 7.29 13.87
CA LYS A 143 9.26 6.30 13.17
C LYS A 143 9.57 6.74 11.74
N PHE A 144 8.62 7.30 10.99
CA PHE A 144 8.91 7.93 9.70
C PHE A 144 9.84 9.13 9.82
N GLN A 145 9.75 9.96 10.88
CA GLN A 145 10.71 11.03 11.16
C GLN A 145 12.12 10.48 11.43
N ALA A 146 12.25 9.40 12.19
CA ALA A 146 13.54 8.75 12.46
C ALA A 146 14.16 8.14 11.19
N ILE A 147 13.35 7.50 10.34
CA ILE A 147 13.80 7.01 9.02
C ILE A 147 14.25 8.18 8.13
N SER A 148 13.50 9.28 8.13
CA SER A 148 13.84 10.50 7.39
C SER A 148 15.18 11.10 7.82
N ALA A 149 15.38 11.31 9.13
CA ALA A 149 16.61 11.87 9.69
C ALA A 149 17.86 11.03 9.34
N ASN A 150 17.73 9.70 9.36
CA ASN A 150 18.79 8.78 8.95
C ASN A 150 19.07 8.80 7.43
N ASN A 151 18.11 9.25 6.62
CA ASN A 151 18.19 9.30 5.16
C ASN A 151 18.20 10.74 4.61
N SER A 152 19.01 11.61 5.23
CA SER A 152 19.25 13.00 4.80
C SER A 152 17.99 13.89 4.75
N ASN A 153 16.95 13.55 5.52
CA ASN A 153 15.63 14.21 5.57
C ASN A 153 14.81 14.15 4.26
N ARG A 154 15.14 13.22 3.35
CA ARG A 154 14.51 13.08 2.02
C ARG A 154 13.08 12.54 2.07
N LEU A 155 12.85 11.53 2.91
CA LEU A 155 11.51 11.01 3.20
C LEU A 155 10.72 12.07 3.97
N ARG A 156 9.50 12.40 3.57
CA ARG A 156 8.71 13.51 4.12
C ARG A 156 7.45 12.99 4.82
N PRO A 157 7.44 12.87 6.16
CA PRO A 157 6.26 12.43 6.92
C PRO A 157 5.15 13.49 6.95
N ALA A 158 3.90 13.05 6.94
CA ALA A 158 2.72 13.89 7.12
C ALA A 158 1.55 13.11 7.74
N TYR A 159 0.57 13.84 8.25
CA TYR A 159 -0.78 13.34 8.46
C TYR A 159 -1.68 13.83 7.33
N MET A 160 -2.67 13.02 6.96
CA MET A 160 -3.87 13.48 6.24
C MET A 160 -5.04 13.35 7.21
N SER A 161 -5.79 14.43 7.45
CA SER A 161 -6.88 14.44 8.42
C SER A 161 -8.22 14.88 7.84
N TRP A 162 -9.33 14.32 8.35
CA TRP A 162 -10.70 14.64 7.95
C TRP A 162 -11.70 14.51 9.10
N GLU A 163 -12.81 15.24 9.03
CA GLU A 163 -13.98 15.03 9.90
C GLU A 163 -14.87 13.92 9.31
N GLN A 164 -15.39 13.00 10.14
CA GLN A 164 -16.30 11.92 9.72
C GLN A 164 -17.70 12.09 10.33
N PRO A 165 -18.50 13.09 9.91
CA PRO A 165 -19.81 13.35 10.49
C PRO A 165 -20.81 12.22 10.17
N GLY A 166 -21.25 11.51 11.20
CA GLY A 166 -22.17 10.37 11.05
C GLY A 166 -21.49 9.05 10.64
N GLY A 167 -20.20 8.88 10.96
CA GLY A 167 -19.55 7.56 10.89
C GLY A 167 -20.19 6.51 11.82
N LEU A 168 -19.95 5.23 11.54
CA LEU A 168 -20.74 4.07 12.00
C LEU A 168 -21.11 4.07 13.49
N CYS A 169 -20.19 4.50 14.36
CA CYS A 169 -20.34 4.34 15.80
C CYS A 169 -21.18 5.42 16.50
N ASP A 170 -21.47 6.56 15.86
CA ASP A 170 -22.17 7.74 16.43
C ASP A 170 -21.51 8.34 17.72
N THR A 171 -20.40 7.73 18.19
CA THR A 171 -19.68 8.04 19.42
C THR A 171 -18.39 8.80 19.13
N TRP A 172 -18.48 10.13 19.05
CA TRP A 172 -17.30 10.99 18.92
C TRP A 172 -16.53 11.09 20.25
N ILE A 173 -15.43 10.33 20.40
CA ILE A 173 -14.68 10.19 21.66
C ILE A 173 -13.28 10.88 21.63
N GLY A 174 -12.75 11.24 20.45
CA GLY A 174 -11.50 12.01 20.30
C GLY A 174 -11.72 13.51 20.07
N ASP A 175 -10.91 14.40 20.65
CA ASP A 175 -11.07 15.87 20.55
C ASP A 175 -10.58 16.47 19.20
N GLY A 176 -10.63 15.72 18.09
CA GLY A 176 -10.19 16.17 16.77
C GLY A 176 -10.36 15.15 15.63
N PRO A 177 -10.04 15.54 14.38
CA PRO A 177 -10.32 14.75 13.18
C PRO A 177 -9.54 13.43 13.10
N PHE A 178 -10.13 12.49 12.34
CA PHE A 178 -9.55 11.22 11.91
C PHE A 178 -8.26 11.46 11.12
N LYS A 179 -7.32 10.50 11.12
CA LYS A 179 -5.98 10.66 10.54
C LYS A 179 -5.43 9.40 9.89
N ASN A 180 -4.97 9.52 8.66
CA ASN A 180 -3.96 8.65 8.08
C ASN A 180 -2.58 9.20 8.42
N THR A 181 -1.59 8.33 8.62
CA THR A 181 -0.18 8.69 8.82
C THR A 181 0.62 8.17 7.65
N PHE A 182 1.39 9.02 6.98
CA PHE A 182 2.11 8.59 5.79
C PHE A 182 3.45 9.28 5.64
N ALA A 183 4.29 8.73 4.77
CA ALA A 183 5.55 9.35 4.40
C ALA A 183 5.79 9.25 2.90
N VAL A 184 6.25 10.35 2.30
CA VAL A 184 6.47 10.46 0.87
C VAL A 184 7.96 10.50 0.58
N LEU A 185 8.44 9.62 -0.29
CA LEU A 185 9.79 9.65 -0.85
C LEU A 185 9.68 10.25 -2.26
N PRO A 186 10.10 11.51 -2.47
CA PRO A 186 9.91 12.19 -3.76
C PRO A 186 10.72 11.52 -4.87
N GLY A 187 10.11 11.47 -6.06
CA GLY A 187 10.72 10.94 -7.27
C GLY A 187 11.84 11.82 -7.84
N SER A 188 12.63 11.25 -8.76
CA SER A 188 13.67 11.94 -9.52
C SER A 188 13.22 12.44 -10.89
N ASP A 189 12.04 12.00 -11.37
CA ASP A 189 11.55 12.26 -12.72
C ASP A 189 10.49 13.39 -12.72
N PRO A 190 10.83 14.61 -13.18
CA PRO A 190 9.91 15.75 -13.14
C PRO A 190 8.77 15.64 -14.17
N ASP A 191 8.92 14.77 -15.17
CA ASP A 191 7.91 14.55 -16.21
C ASP A 191 6.96 13.38 -15.85
N ASN A 192 7.14 12.73 -14.69
CA ASN A 192 6.29 11.64 -14.20
C ASN A 192 5.92 11.80 -12.71
N ASN A 193 4.77 12.43 -12.44
CA ASN A 193 4.25 12.65 -11.08
C ASN A 193 3.36 11.50 -10.54
N GLU A 194 3.31 10.35 -11.23
CA GLU A 194 2.46 9.21 -10.84
C GLU A 194 2.93 8.57 -9.53
N LEU A 195 2.03 8.42 -8.56
CA LEU A 195 2.34 7.84 -7.26
C LEU A 195 2.43 6.31 -7.31
N VAL A 196 3.41 5.75 -6.59
CA VAL A 196 3.47 4.33 -6.21
C VAL A 196 3.15 4.24 -4.72
N ILE A 197 2.01 3.63 -4.36
CA ILE A 197 1.55 3.56 -2.97
C ILE A 197 1.72 2.14 -2.43
N ILE A 198 2.34 2.03 -1.26
CA ILE A 198 2.29 0.82 -0.41
C ILE A 198 1.44 1.21 0.80
N ALA A 199 0.35 0.48 1.03
CA ALA A 199 -0.67 0.79 2.04
C ALA A 199 -0.90 -0.38 2.99
N ALA A 200 -1.27 -0.07 4.23
CA ALA A 200 -1.87 -0.97 5.21
C ALA A 200 -2.57 -0.13 6.29
N HIS A 201 -3.62 -0.64 6.92
CA HIS A 201 -4.22 0.02 8.08
C HIS A 201 -3.52 -0.36 9.38
N MET A 202 -3.66 0.52 10.36
CA MET A 202 -3.13 0.36 11.71
C MET A 202 -4.25 0.18 12.74
N ASP A 203 -5.49 0.55 12.44
CA ASP A 203 -6.61 0.29 13.34
C ASP A 203 -6.97 -1.20 13.42
N SER A 204 -7.62 -1.54 14.54
CA SER A 204 -8.04 -2.88 14.94
C SER A 204 -9.27 -2.78 15.84
N ARG A 205 -10.06 -3.86 15.94
CA ARG A 205 -11.20 -3.94 16.87
C ARG A 205 -11.40 -5.34 17.45
N CYS A 206 -12.34 -5.42 18.39
CA CYS A 206 -12.98 -6.66 18.81
C CYS A 206 -14.31 -6.87 18.04
N ASP A 207 -15.14 -7.80 18.50
CA ASP A 207 -16.44 -8.18 17.92
C ASP A 207 -17.35 -6.96 17.65
N ASP A 208 -17.64 -6.18 18.70
CA ASP A 208 -18.30 -4.89 18.54
C ASP A 208 -17.34 -3.88 17.88
N VAL A 209 -17.70 -3.49 16.66
CA VAL A 209 -17.03 -2.49 15.80
C VAL A 209 -16.68 -1.20 16.54
N CYS A 210 -17.48 -0.86 17.55
CA CYS A 210 -17.46 0.40 18.26
C CYS A 210 -17.00 0.28 19.72
N ASP A 211 -16.53 -0.90 20.15
CA ASP A 211 -15.86 -1.06 21.44
C ASP A 211 -14.43 -0.49 21.38
N ILE A 212 -14.23 0.57 22.15
CA ILE A 212 -12.95 1.28 22.31
C ILE A 212 -12.24 0.97 23.64
N ASP A 213 -12.87 0.21 24.52
CA ASP A 213 -12.34 -0.22 25.82
C ASP A 213 -11.74 -1.65 25.75
N CYS A 214 -12.17 -2.47 24.79
CA CYS A 214 -11.65 -3.82 24.55
C CYS A 214 -10.15 -3.81 24.19
N LEU A 215 -9.43 -4.86 24.57
CA LEU A 215 -8.03 -5.08 24.17
C LEU A 215 -8.00 -5.67 22.76
N ALA A 216 -7.82 -4.82 21.74
CA ALA A 216 -7.75 -5.18 20.34
C ALA A 216 -6.29 -5.07 19.84
N GLU A 217 -5.46 -6.08 20.15
CA GLU A 217 -4.05 -6.08 19.70
C GLU A 217 -3.91 -6.11 18.18
N GLY A 218 -4.78 -6.81 17.45
CA GLY A 218 -4.83 -6.78 15.97
C GLY A 218 -3.47 -7.01 15.32
N MET A 219 -2.86 -8.17 15.59
CA MET A 219 -1.47 -8.48 15.22
C MET A 219 -1.33 -9.09 13.85
N GLU A 220 -2.16 -10.07 13.49
CA GLU A 220 -2.34 -10.41 12.08
C GLU A 220 -3.09 -9.28 11.37
N ASP A 221 -4.11 -8.71 12.03
CA ASP A 221 -5.04 -7.75 11.46
C ASP A 221 -5.05 -6.38 12.20
N ASN A 222 -4.29 -5.38 11.78
CA ASN A 222 -3.33 -5.39 10.67
C ASN A 222 -1.99 -4.72 11.04
N ALA A 223 -1.53 -4.95 12.28
CA ALA A 223 -0.16 -4.58 12.64
C ALA A 223 0.88 -5.27 11.73
N SER A 224 0.57 -6.45 11.17
CA SER A 224 1.42 -7.12 10.18
C SER A 224 1.65 -6.27 8.92
N GLY A 225 0.60 -5.71 8.30
CA GLY A 225 0.71 -4.79 7.18
C GLY A 225 1.37 -3.46 7.56
N THR A 226 1.03 -2.89 8.72
CA THR A 226 1.66 -1.65 9.20
C THR A 226 3.18 -1.82 9.39
N ALA A 227 3.64 -2.93 9.98
CA ALA A 227 5.06 -3.23 10.13
C ALA A 227 5.77 -3.39 8.77
N LEU A 228 5.12 -4.02 7.78
CA LEU A 228 5.62 -4.11 6.40
C LEU A 228 5.81 -2.73 5.76
N VAL A 229 4.85 -1.80 5.91
CA VAL A 229 4.94 -0.43 5.37
C VAL A 229 6.09 0.35 6.03
N LEU A 230 6.22 0.25 7.35
CA LEU A 230 7.29 0.89 8.13
C LEU A 230 8.69 0.37 7.76
N GLU A 231 8.83 -0.95 7.58
CA GLU A 231 10.09 -1.58 7.22
C GLU A 231 10.49 -1.27 5.77
N LEU A 232 9.54 -1.21 4.83
CA LEU A 232 9.84 -0.76 3.46
C LEU A 232 10.23 0.71 3.41
N ALA A 233 9.61 1.59 4.19
CA ALA A 233 10.08 2.97 4.31
C ALA A 233 11.53 3.04 4.81
N ARG A 234 11.91 2.21 5.80
CA ARG A 234 13.29 2.13 6.30
C ARG A 234 14.28 1.64 5.24
N VAL A 235 13.91 0.59 4.50
CA VAL A 235 14.79 -0.09 3.53
C VAL A 235 14.89 0.67 2.20
N MET A 236 13.85 1.39 1.78
CA MET A 236 13.80 2.05 0.46
C MET A 236 14.22 3.53 0.48
N ALA A 237 14.12 4.24 1.60
CA ALA A 237 14.55 5.65 1.73
C ALA A 237 16.02 5.96 1.34
N PRO A 238 17.00 5.03 1.39
CA PRO A 238 18.35 5.25 0.85
C PRO A 238 18.43 5.41 -0.67
N PHE A 239 17.46 4.91 -1.44
CA PHE A 239 17.54 4.80 -2.90
C PHE A 239 16.92 6.00 -3.63
N SER A 240 16.97 5.97 -4.97
CA SER A 240 16.28 6.94 -5.82
C SER A 240 15.41 6.22 -6.85
N PHE A 241 14.19 6.70 -6.99
CA PHE A 241 13.14 6.18 -7.86
C PHE A 241 12.67 7.30 -8.78
N ARG A 242 12.21 6.98 -9.98
CA ARG A 242 11.69 7.96 -10.94
C ARG A 242 10.39 8.56 -10.41
N GLN A 243 9.43 7.69 -10.09
CA GLN A 243 8.16 8.02 -9.45
C GLN A 243 8.33 8.36 -7.96
N THR A 244 7.39 9.15 -7.44
CA THR A 244 7.20 9.35 -6.01
C THR A 244 6.62 8.08 -5.36
N ILE A 245 7.22 7.63 -4.25
CA ILE A 245 6.70 6.51 -3.45
C ILE A 245 6.01 7.05 -2.19
N VAL A 246 4.81 6.54 -1.89
CA VAL A 246 4.06 6.84 -0.67
C VAL A 246 3.96 5.58 0.19
N PHE A 247 4.46 5.69 1.42
CA PHE A 247 4.27 4.70 2.48
C PHE A 247 3.08 5.15 3.33
N LEU A 248 1.92 4.55 3.11
CA LEU A 248 0.63 4.97 3.68
C LEU A 248 0.21 4.01 4.81
N VAL A 249 0.02 4.56 6.00
CA VAL A 249 -0.61 3.87 7.13
C VAL A 249 -1.98 4.51 7.36
N THR A 250 -3.03 3.78 7.00
CA THR A 250 -4.44 4.19 7.08
C THR A 250 -5.00 4.04 8.49
N SER A 251 -6.12 4.70 8.75
CA SER A 251 -6.96 4.43 9.93
C SER A 251 -8.44 4.57 9.59
N GLY A 252 -9.29 3.76 10.20
CA GLY A 252 -10.72 3.67 9.91
C GLY A 252 -11.05 2.67 8.80
N GLU A 253 -10.19 1.67 8.56
CA GLU A 253 -10.52 0.54 7.70
C GLU A 253 -11.71 -0.21 8.31
N GLU A 254 -11.57 -0.57 9.59
CA GLU A 254 -12.45 -1.45 10.36
C GLU A 254 -13.84 -0.84 10.62
N GLN A 255 -14.01 0.45 10.32
CA GLN A 255 -15.29 1.17 10.40
C GLN A 255 -15.82 1.63 9.03
N GLY A 256 -15.25 1.12 7.93
CA GLY A 256 -15.76 1.32 6.56
C GLY A 256 -14.79 2.03 5.62
N LEU A 257 -13.51 1.67 5.65
CA LEU A 257 -12.47 2.15 4.72
C LEU A 257 -12.29 3.67 4.72
N TYR A 258 -12.53 4.36 5.84
CA TYR A 258 -12.53 5.83 5.92
C TYR A 258 -11.17 6.43 5.55
N GLY A 259 -10.09 5.75 5.92
CA GLY A 259 -8.72 6.13 5.58
C GLY A 259 -8.46 6.11 4.08
N ALA A 260 -8.70 4.99 3.40
CA ALA A 260 -8.53 4.91 1.94
C ALA A 260 -9.54 5.75 1.17
N ASN A 261 -10.81 5.83 1.58
CA ASN A 261 -11.78 6.74 0.95
C ASN A 261 -11.24 8.17 0.95
N SER A 262 -10.78 8.66 2.10
CA SER A 262 -10.23 10.01 2.23
C SER A 262 -9.00 10.23 1.35
N PHE A 263 -8.09 9.26 1.25
CA PHE A 263 -6.89 9.39 0.43
C PHE A 263 -7.18 9.26 -1.08
N ALA A 264 -8.06 8.33 -1.48
CA ALA A 264 -8.46 8.12 -2.86
C ALA A 264 -9.29 9.30 -3.40
N ASP A 265 -10.26 9.80 -2.63
CA ASP A 265 -11.06 10.97 -2.98
C ASP A 265 -10.19 12.23 -3.08
N TYR A 266 -9.22 12.41 -2.19
CA TYR A 266 -8.23 13.49 -2.28
C TYR A 266 -7.43 13.41 -3.59
N CYS A 267 -6.92 12.22 -3.96
CA CYS A 267 -6.15 12.06 -5.19
C CYS A 267 -7.01 12.29 -6.44
N ASN A 268 -8.26 11.82 -6.46
CA ASN A 268 -9.19 12.04 -7.57
C ASN A 268 -9.62 13.52 -7.69
N ALA A 269 -9.93 14.18 -6.57
CA ALA A 269 -10.39 15.57 -6.55
C ALA A 269 -9.30 16.60 -6.91
N GLU A 270 -8.03 16.22 -6.83
CA GLU A 270 -6.87 17.09 -7.07
C GLU A 270 -6.04 16.65 -8.30
N ASP A 271 -6.62 15.81 -9.19
CA ASP A 271 -6.03 15.26 -10.42
C ASP A 271 -4.65 14.57 -10.21
N ILE A 272 -4.45 13.92 -9.06
CA ILE A 272 -3.19 13.24 -8.69
C ILE A 272 -3.19 11.81 -9.25
N PRO A 273 -2.30 11.48 -10.22
CA PRO A 273 -2.30 10.17 -10.85
C PRO A 273 -1.60 9.14 -9.95
N ILE A 274 -2.12 7.91 -9.94
CA ILE A 274 -1.57 6.79 -9.17
C ILE A 274 -1.28 5.63 -10.13
N ARG A 275 -0.01 5.21 -10.19
CA ARG A 275 0.46 4.08 -11.02
C ARG A 275 -0.01 2.74 -10.45
N GLN A 276 0.14 2.56 -9.13
CA GLN A 276 -0.22 1.32 -8.45
C GLN A 276 -0.42 1.55 -6.95
N VAL A 277 -1.36 0.82 -6.35
CA VAL A 277 -1.57 0.70 -4.89
C VAL A 277 -1.43 -0.77 -4.48
N GLN A 278 -0.53 -1.02 -3.53
CA GLN A 278 -0.31 -2.32 -2.91
C GLN A 278 -0.90 -2.28 -1.48
N ASN A 279 -2.16 -2.67 -1.30
CA ASN A 279 -2.74 -2.83 0.04
C ASN A 279 -2.22 -4.13 0.65
N ASN A 280 -1.75 -4.08 1.89
CA ASN A 280 -1.19 -5.20 2.65
C ASN A 280 -2.01 -5.42 3.91
N ASP A 281 -2.67 -6.55 3.98
CA ASP A 281 -3.84 -6.75 4.83
C ASP A 281 -3.95 -8.23 5.19
N ILE A 282 -3.72 -8.52 6.47
CA ILE A 282 -3.43 -9.86 7.00
C ILE A 282 -2.29 -10.51 6.21
N VAL A 283 -1.07 -9.98 6.35
CA VAL A 283 0.13 -10.42 5.59
C VAL A 283 1.18 -11.11 6.45
N GLY A 284 0.92 -11.28 7.74
CA GLY A 284 1.78 -11.98 8.69
C GLY A 284 1.31 -13.38 9.11
N GLY A 285 0.02 -13.69 8.94
CA GLY A 285 -0.60 -14.93 9.41
C GLY A 285 -0.31 -16.13 8.52
N ILE A 286 -0.22 -17.33 9.10
CA ILE A 286 0.05 -18.59 8.37
C ILE A 286 -0.86 -19.75 8.79
N ILE A 287 -1.65 -19.59 9.86
CA ILE A 287 -2.48 -20.63 10.46
C ILE A 287 -3.93 -20.44 10.00
N CYS A 288 -4.54 -21.47 9.43
CA CYS A 288 -5.91 -21.44 8.94
C CYS A 288 -6.93 -21.46 10.09
N GLY A 289 -7.86 -20.51 10.09
CA GLY A 289 -9.00 -20.50 10.99
C GLY A 289 -10.11 -21.50 10.63
N GLU A 290 -11.09 -21.66 11.51
CA GLU A 290 -12.30 -22.48 11.28
C GLU A 290 -13.21 -21.83 10.20
N THR A 291 -13.25 -20.50 10.15
CA THR A 291 -14.05 -19.66 9.24
C THR A 291 -13.26 -19.10 8.04
N SER A 292 -11.99 -19.48 7.90
CA SER A 292 -11.01 -18.97 6.91
C SER A 292 -11.56 -18.85 5.47
N SER A 293 -11.22 -17.75 4.77
CA SER A 293 -11.79 -17.39 3.47
C SER A 293 -11.59 -18.44 2.37
N PRO A 294 -12.66 -18.80 1.63
CA PRO A 294 -12.56 -19.47 0.33
C PRO A 294 -11.71 -18.67 -0.67
N PRO A 295 -10.76 -19.28 -1.41
CA PRO A 295 -10.32 -20.67 -1.29
C PRO A 295 -9.55 -20.90 0.02
N SER A 296 -10.08 -21.81 0.84
CA SER A 296 -9.66 -22.03 2.22
C SER A 296 -8.89 -23.35 2.35
N CYS A 297 -8.31 -23.60 3.53
CA CYS A 297 -7.65 -24.86 3.82
C CYS A 297 -8.65 -26.04 3.88
N THR A 298 -8.13 -27.27 3.83
CA THR A 298 -8.96 -28.48 3.95
C THR A 298 -9.32 -28.82 5.40
N GLU A 299 -8.46 -28.46 6.35
CA GLU A 299 -8.62 -28.75 7.78
C GLU A 299 -8.14 -27.51 8.59
N PRO A 300 -8.94 -26.95 9.52
CA PRO A 300 -8.52 -25.85 10.39
C PRO A 300 -7.23 -26.16 11.16
N GLY A 301 -6.46 -25.11 11.46
CA GLY A 301 -5.08 -25.23 11.98
C GLY A 301 -4.03 -25.63 10.94
N SER A 302 -4.40 -25.86 9.68
CA SER A 302 -3.43 -26.04 8.58
C SER A 302 -2.50 -24.85 8.45
N ILE A 303 -1.24 -25.11 8.10
CA ILE A 303 -0.22 -24.07 7.92
C ILE A 303 0.11 -23.89 6.43
N ASP A 304 -0.01 -22.65 5.93
CA ASP A 304 0.61 -22.21 4.68
C ASP A 304 1.46 -20.98 4.96
N SER A 305 2.76 -21.10 4.72
CA SER A 305 3.74 -19.99 4.81
C SER A 305 4.53 -19.84 3.50
N MET A 306 3.99 -20.35 2.40
CA MET A 306 4.58 -20.34 1.07
C MET A 306 3.66 -19.70 0.02
N THR A 307 2.38 -19.44 0.32
CA THR A 307 1.46 -18.79 -0.62
C THR A 307 1.04 -17.41 -0.11
N VAL A 308 0.96 -16.41 -1.02
CA VAL A 308 0.30 -15.12 -0.78
C VAL A 308 -0.77 -14.92 -1.84
N ARG A 309 -1.99 -14.53 -1.42
CA ARG A 309 -3.12 -14.24 -2.31
C ARG A 309 -3.09 -12.78 -2.73
N ILE A 310 -3.40 -12.49 -4.00
CA ILE A 310 -3.52 -11.11 -4.50
C ILE A 310 -4.89 -10.92 -5.16
N PHE A 311 -5.80 -10.25 -4.46
CA PHE A 311 -7.14 -9.91 -4.97
C PHE A 311 -7.11 -8.63 -5.79
N ALA A 312 -7.70 -8.67 -6.99
CA ALA A 312 -7.70 -7.56 -7.94
C ALA A 312 -9.09 -6.99 -8.24
N ASN A 313 -10.11 -7.86 -8.27
CA ASN A 313 -11.40 -7.65 -8.93
C ASN A 313 -11.29 -7.33 -10.44
N THR A 314 -11.92 -8.17 -11.28
CA THR A 314 -11.88 -8.05 -12.75
C THR A 314 -12.75 -6.89 -13.22
N SER A 315 -12.18 -5.69 -13.19
CA SER A 315 -12.71 -4.53 -13.90
C SER A 315 -12.82 -4.79 -15.42
N PRO A 316 -13.79 -4.18 -16.14
CA PRO A 316 -13.84 -4.22 -17.61
C PRO A 316 -12.59 -3.69 -18.31
N LEU A 317 -11.73 -2.93 -17.62
CA LEU A 317 -10.42 -2.48 -18.12
C LEU A 317 -9.28 -3.46 -17.76
N GLN A 318 -9.49 -4.36 -16.79
CA GLN A 318 -8.55 -5.39 -16.31
C GLN A 318 -7.20 -4.90 -15.78
N GLU A 319 -6.99 -3.60 -15.60
CA GLU A 319 -5.71 -3.01 -15.19
C GLU A 319 -5.23 -3.52 -13.82
N HIS A 320 -6.14 -3.67 -12.85
CA HIS A 320 -5.86 -4.24 -11.53
C HIS A 320 -5.40 -5.70 -11.60
N LEU A 321 -6.07 -6.52 -12.44
CA LEU A 321 -5.72 -7.92 -12.64
C LEU A 321 -4.39 -8.07 -13.39
N ASN A 322 -4.11 -7.16 -14.33
CA ASN A 322 -2.83 -7.11 -15.03
C ASN A 322 -1.69 -6.62 -14.12
N PHE A 323 -1.98 -5.85 -13.06
CA PHE A 323 -1.00 -5.61 -11.99
C PHE A 323 -0.75 -6.89 -11.15
N SER A 324 -1.77 -7.64 -10.72
CA SER A 324 -1.54 -8.92 -10.02
C SER A 324 -0.74 -9.92 -10.86
N ARG A 325 -1.00 -10.01 -12.17
CA ARG A 325 -0.21 -10.81 -13.13
C ARG A 325 1.21 -10.28 -13.32
N TYR A 326 1.40 -8.95 -13.28
CA TYR A 326 2.73 -8.35 -13.27
C TYR A 326 3.52 -8.76 -12.01
N VAL A 327 2.89 -8.80 -10.84
CA VAL A 327 3.53 -9.25 -9.59
C VAL A 327 3.99 -10.72 -9.69
N GLU A 328 3.16 -11.62 -10.21
CA GLU A 328 3.52 -13.04 -10.46
C GLU A 328 4.66 -13.17 -11.47
N TYR A 329 4.55 -12.52 -12.63
CA TYR A 329 5.56 -12.56 -13.69
C TYR A 329 6.92 -12.02 -13.23
N ILE A 330 6.92 -10.89 -12.53
CA ILE A 330 8.14 -10.24 -12.03
C ILE A 330 8.72 -10.99 -10.84
N TYR A 331 7.89 -11.62 -10.01
CA TYR A 331 8.37 -12.53 -8.97
C TYR A 331 9.24 -13.63 -9.60
N HIS A 332 8.76 -14.31 -10.63
CA HIS A 332 9.53 -15.35 -11.34
C HIS A 332 10.71 -14.79 -12.16
N GLU A 333 10.58 -13.65 -12.85
CA GLU A 333 11.69 -13.07 -13.65
C GLU A 333 12.83 -12.48 -12.80
N LYS A 334 12.53 -11.89 -11.63
CA LYS A 334 13.47 -11.03 -10.89
C LYS A 334 13.79 -11.49 -9.47
N LEU A 335 12.86 -12.15 -8.77
CA LEU A 335 12.93 -12.32 -7.31
C LEU A 335 13.08 -13.77 -6.84
N GLU A 336 12.38 -14.73 -7.44
CA GLU A 336 12.31 -16.13 -6.99
C GLU A 336 13.70 -16.74 -6.72
N THR A 337 14.65 -16.53 -7.63
CA THR A 337 16.03 -17.06 -7.51
C THR A 337 16.90 -16.40 -6.43
N LEU A 338 16.39 -15.34 -5.78
CA LEU A 338 17.01 -14.63 -4.67
C LEU A 338 16.38 -14.98 -3.31
N MET A 339 15.15 -15.54 -3.31
CA MET A 339 14.41 -15.90 -2.11
C MET A 339 14.98 -17.18 -1.47
N GLN A 340 15.16 -17.19 -0.15
CA GLN A 340 15.60 -18.39 0.57
C GLN A 340 14.53 -19.50 0.56
N VAL A 341 13.25 -19.10 0.59
CA VAL A 341 12.09 -19.97 0.45
C VAL A 341 11.21 -19.35 -0.64
N PRO A 342 11.04 -20.00 -1.80
CA PRO A 342 10.13 -19.52 -2.85
C PRO A 342 8.69 -19.41 -2.36
N MET A 343 7.99 -18.43 -2.89
CA MET A 343 6.58 -18.13 -2.64
C MET A 343 5.74 -18.40 -3.90
N THR A 344 4.52 -18.89 -3.72
CA THR A 344 3.46 -18.95 -4.73
C THR A 344 2.70 -17.62 -4.73
N ILE A 345 2.61 -16.96 -5.88
CA ILE A 345 1.81 -15.74 -6.05
C ILE A 345 0.41 -16.13 -6.55
N ALA A 346 -0.54 -16.28 -5.64
CA ALA A 346 -1.89 -16.75 -5.94
C ALA A 346 -2.81 -15.58 -6.35
N VAL A 347 -2.70 -15.16 -7.62
CA VAL A 347 -3.58 -14.15 -8.23
C VAL A 347 -5.05 -14.59 -8.15
N GLN A 348 -5.92 -13.71 -7.66
CA GLN A 348 -7.37 -13.90 -7.63
C GLN A 348 -8.04 -12.86 -8.55
N SER A 349 -8.72 -13.33 -9.59
CA SER A 349 -9.43 -12.47 -10.57
C SER A 349 -10.71 -11.85 -10.01
N GLN A 350 -11.35 -12.51 -9.05
CA GLN A 350 -12.50 -11.97 -8.34
C GLN A 350 -12.13 -10.86 -7.35
N GLU A 351 -13.15 -10.13 -6.88
CA GLU A 351 -13.11 -9.48 -5.58
C GLU A 351 -12.90 -10.53 -4.47
N ASP A 352 -12.48 -10.10 -3.28
CA ASP A 352 -12.77 -10.87 -2.08
C ASP A 352 -14.30 -11.03 -1.88
N ARG A 353 -14.72 -11.96 -1.04
CA ARG A 353 -16.14 -12.26 -0.80
C ARG A 353 -16.87 -11.08 -0.12
N THR A 354 -18.16 -10.91 -0.39
CA THR A 354 -18.99 -9.84 0.20
C THR A 354 -18.81 -9.74 1.72
N GLY A 355 -18.36 -8.59 2.22
CA GLY A 355 -18.05 -8.36 3.64
C GLY A 355 -16.57 -8.52 4.01
N ARG A 356 -15.75 -9.03 3.08
CA ARG A 356 -14.29 -8.90 3.07
C ARG A 356 -13.89 -7.82 2.06
N GLY A 357 -12.72 -7.27 2.22
CA GLY A 357 -12.30 -6.09 1.47
C GLY A 357 -10.91 -5.63 1.90
N GLY A 358 -10.73 -4.32 2.06
CA GLY A 358 -9.46 -3.71 2.41
C GLY A 358 -9.27 -2.40 1.66
N ASP A 359 -8.38 -1.54 2.15
CA ASP A 359 -8.12 -0.18 1.65
C ASP A 359 -7.85 -0.05 0.13
N HIS A 360 -7.57 -1.13 -0.61
CA HIS A 360 -7.54 -1.11 -2.08
C HIS A 360 -8.87 -0.73 -2.75
N ILE A 361 -10.02 -0.95 -2.11
CA ILE A 361 -11.35 -0.77 -2.72
C ILE A 361 -11.62 0.68 -3.12
N PRO A 362 -11.49 1.71 -2.23
CA PRO A 362 -11.78 3.09 -2.61
C PRO A 362 -10.87 3.66 -3.69
N PHE A 363 -9.60 3.23 -3.75
CA PHE A 363 -8.70 3.58 -4.86
C PHE A 363 -9.21 3.03 -6.19
N ARG A 364 -9.61 1.75 -6.20
CA ARG A 364 -10.15 1.09 -7.39
C ARG A 364 -11.50 1.64 -7.83
N GLU A 365 -12.37 2.02 -6.89
CA GLU A 365 -13.66 2.66 -7.19
C GLU A 365 -13.50 4.09 -7.71
N ASN A 366 -12.45 4.81 -7.29
CA ASN A 366 -11.98 6.04 -7.92
C ASN A 366 -11.21 5.79 -9.25
N GLY A 367 -11.08 4.54 -9.71
CA GLY A 367 -10.49 4.17 -11.00
C GLY A 367 -8.98 3.93 -11.02
N PHE A 368 -8.30 4.01 -9.88
CA PHE A 368 -6.85 3.78 -9.78
C PHE A 368 -6.51 2.28 -9.80
N THR A 369 -5.28 1.93 -10.20
CA THR A 369 -4.81 0.53 -10.15
C THR A 369 -4.45 0.12 -8.73
N ALA A 370 -5.26 -0.73 -8.11
CA ALA A 370 -5.11 -1.14 -6.71
C ALA A 370 -5.44 -2.63 -6.50
N VAL A 371 -4.69 -3.29 -5.61
CA VAL A 371 -4.84 -4.73 -5.28
C VAL A 371 -4.61 -5.00 -3.77
N ARG A 372 -5.21 -6.06 -3.21
CA ARG A 372 -5.00 -6.54 -1.83
C ARG A 372 -4.08 -7.75 -1.82
N PHE A 373 -2.92 -7.62 -1.19
CA PHE A 373 -2.07 -8.73 -0.74
C PHE A 373 -2.58 -9.23 0.61
N THR A 374 -2.82 -10.54 0.72
CA THR A 374 -3.27 -11.17 1.96
C THR A 374 -2.76 -12.61 2.08
N SER A 375 -2.70 -13.14 3.29
CA SER A 375 -2.28 -14.52 3.57
C SER A 375 -3.14 -15.54 2.84
N ALA A 376 -2.56 -16.70 2.53
CA ALA A 376 -3.31 -17.83 1.98
C ALA A 376 -4.25 -18.47 3.01
N ASN A 377 -3.85 -18.47 4.27
CA ASN A 377 -4.64 -18.87 5.43
C ASN A 377 -4.85 -17.64 6.31
N GLU A 378 -6.08 -17.14 6.40
CA GLU A 378 -6.51 -16.17 7.41
C GLU A 378 -7.00 -16.93 8.66
N HIS A 379 -6.75 -16.43 9.87
CA HIS A 379 -7.28 -17.03 11.09
C HIS A 379 -8.66 -16.44 11.45
N GLY A 380 -9.56 -16.42 10.48
CA GLY A 380 -10.94 -15.95 10.62
C GLY A 380 -11.56 -15.49 9.30
N ASP A 381 -12.82 -15.07 9.38
CA ASP A 381 -13.49 -14.23 8.37
C ASP A 381 -13.83 -12.83 8.86
N GLY A 382 -13.46 -12.51 10.09
CA GLY A 382 -13.75 -11.22 10.71
C GLY A 382 -15.26 -10.99 10.97
N SER A 383 -16.06 -12.05 11.00
CA SER A 383 -17.49 -12.01 11.32
C SER A 383 -17.79 -12.76 12.62
N PRO A 384 -17.22 -12.34 13.77
CA PRO A 384 -17.42 -13.01 15.05
C PRO A 384 -18.90 -13.15 15.44
N ASP A 385 -19.18 -14.26 16.13
CA ASP A 385 -20.46 -14.57 16.74
C ASP A 385 -20.25 -15.44 17.99
N ALA A 386 -21.34 -15.85 18.66
CA ALA A 386 -21.28 -16.65 19.88
C ALA A 386 -20.69 -18.08 19.73
N THR A 387 -20.24 -18.46 18.53
CA THR A 387 -19.56 -19.72 18.21
C THR A 387 -18.20 -19.54 17.54
N TYR A 388 -17.75 -18.30 17.30
CA TYR A 388 -16.48 -17.99 16.67
C TYR A 388 -15.29 -18.35 17.58
N THR A 389 -14.37 -19.15 17.05
CA THR A 389 -13.13 -19.60 17.73
C THR A 389 -11.87 -19.08 17.03
N ASP A 390 -12.05 -18.11 16.16
CA ASP A 390 -11.03 -17.50 15.33
C ASP A 390 -10.56 -16.17 15.93
N ARG A 391 -9.37 -15.71 15.53
CA ARG A 391 -8.69 -14.58 16.19
C ARG A 391 -9.05 -13.23 15.58
N GLN A 392 -9.26 -13.16 14.26
CA GLN A 392 -9.53 -11.88 13.58
C GLN A 392 -10.78 -11.17 14.15
N HIS A 393 -10.63 -9.86 14.42
CA HIS A 393 -11.60 -8.98 15.09
C HIS A 393 -12.02 -9.47 16.48
N THR A 394 -11.09 -10.00 17.27
CA THR A 394 -11.33 -10.40 18.67
C THR A 394 -10.18 -9.93 19.57
N SER A 395 -10.34 -10.11 20.89
CA SER A 395 -9.25 -9.94 21.85
C SER A 395 -8.08 -10.91 21.68
N ASP A 396 -8.24 -11.93 20.84
CA ASP A 396 -7.32 -13.06 20.76
C ASP A 396 -6.38 -12.95 19.54
N ASP A 397 -6.49 -11.91 18.70
CA ASP A 397 -5.46 -11.54 17.71
C ASP A 397 -4.30 -10.77 18.35
N VAL A 398 -3.66 -11.44 19.32
CA VAL A 398 -2.46 -11.00 20.04
C VAL A 398 -1.19 -11.43 19.33
N LEU A 399 -0.03 -10.92 19.76
CA LEU A 399 1.25 -11.23 19.10
C LEU A 399 1.64 -12.72 19.21
N GLY A 400 1.22 -13.36 20.28
CA GLY A 400 1.47 -14.77 20.57
C GLY A 400 1.07 -15.13 22.00
N VAL A 401 1.52 -16.29 22.45
CA VAL A 401 1.33 -16.79 23.82
C VAL A 401 2.67 -17.12 24.48
N ASP A 402 2.69 -17.00 25.80
CA ASP A 402 3.69 -17.57 26.71
C ASP A 402 3.26 -19.02 27.04
N THR A 403 4.08 -20.00 26.68
CA THR A 403 3.76 -21.43 26.87
C THR A 403 4.36 -22.09 28.12
N ASP A 404 5.28 -21.42 28.85
CA ASP A 404 5.94 -21.99 30.04
C ASP A 404 5.72 -21.21 31.36
N GLY A 405 5.28 -19.95 31.26
CA GLY A 405 4.88 -19.09 32.37
C GLY A 405 5.96 -18.13 32.88
N ASP A 406 7.03 -17.87 32.12
CA ASP A 406 8.08 -16.92 32.48
C ASP A 406 7.78 -15.44 32.14
N ALA A 407 6.63 -15.18 31.51
CA ALA A 407 6.16 -13.89 30.99
C ALA A 407 6.90 -13.36 29.74
N ILE A 408 7.51 -14.25 28.94
CA ILE A 408 7.99 -13.97 27.58
C ILE A 408 7.13 -14.73 26.57
N ILE A 409 6.72 -14.07 25.49
CA ILE A 409 6.05 -14.74 24.36
C ILE A 409 7.07 -15.62 23.63
N ASP A 410 6.83 -16.93 23.60
CA ASP A 410 7.68 -17.94 22.97
C ASP A 410 7.01 -18.64 21.77
N SER A 411 5.68 -18.53 21.64
CA SER A 411 4.90 -19.02 20.49
C SER A 411 4.12 -17.89 19.83
N PHE A 412 4.50 -17.51 18.61
CA PHE A 412 3.95 -16.37 17.87
C PHE A 412 2.85 -16.78 16.87
N PHE A 413 1.80 -15.97 16.75
CA PHE A 413 0.78 -16.16 15.70
C PHE A 413 1.22 -15.52 14.37
N VAL A 414 1.82 -14.34 14.41
CA VAL A 414 2.46 -13.72 13.23
C VAL A 414 3.79 -14.41 12.92
N SER A 415 3.94 -14.93 11.71
CA SER A 415 5.18 -15.54 11.25
C SER A 415 6.13 -14.50 10.66
N PHE A 416 7.06 -13.99 11.46
CA PHE A 416 7.97 -12.91 11.04
C PHE A 416 8.77 -13.22 9.75
N THR A 417 9.11 -14.49 9.48
CA THR A 417 9.82 -14.86 8.24
C THR A 417 8.90 -14.86 7.02
N TYR A 418 7.61 -15.16 7.19
CA TYR A 418 6.61 -15.06 6.13
C TYR A 418 6.30 -13.59 5.84
N LEU A 419 6.12 -12.78 6.89
CA LEU A 419 5.99 -11.33 6.77
C LEU A 419 7.21 -10.69 6.09
N GLN A 420 8.43 -11.13 6.40
CA GLN A 420 9.65 -10.73 5.68
C GLN A 420 9.55 -11.04 4.17
N ARG A 421 9.07 -12.24 3.79
CA ARG A 421 8.93 -12.61 2.36
C ARG A 421 7.89 -11.73 1.65
N ASN A 422 6.75 -11.49 2.26
CA ASN A 422 5.71 -10.59 1.73
C ASN A 422 6.21 -9.13 1.64
N THR A 423 7.00 -8.69 2.62
CA THR A 423 7.68 -7.38 2.62
C THR A 423 8.65 -7.25 1.45
N ILE A 424 9.50 -8.26 1.21
CA ILE A 424 10.46 -8.26 0.09
C ILE A 424 9.75 -8.26 -1.28
N ILE A 425 8.62 -8.98 -1.41
CA ILE A 425 7.78 -8.97 -2.62
C ILE A 425 7.25 -7.55 -2.87
N ASN A 426 6.55 -6.95 -1.90
CA ASN A 426 6.00 -5.58 -2.03
C ASN A 426 7.09 -4.55 -2.35
N GLY A 427 8.20 -4.56 -1.60
CA GLY A 427 9.34 -3.68 -1.85
C GLY A 427 9.92 -3.82 -3.26
N THR A 428 9.99 -5.05 -3.79
CA THR A 428 10.42 -5.31 -5.17
C THR A 428 9.44 -4.72 -6.20
N MET A 429 8.14 -4.89 -6.00
CA MET A 429 7.11 -4.37 -6.91
C MET A 429 7.00 -2.85 -6.84
N ALA A 430 7.22 -2.25 -5.66
CA ALA A 430 7.29 -0.81 -5.48
C ALA A 430 8.56 -0.21 -6.09
N ALA A 431 9.71 -0.87 -5.93
CA ALA A 431 10.97 -0.44 -6.54
C ALA A 431 10.93 -0.51 -8.08
N LEU A 432 10.35 -1.57 -8.65
CA LEU A 432 10.23 -1.71 -10.10
C LEU A 432 9.13 -0.80 -10.69
N GLY A 433 7.98 -0.69 -10.02
CA GLY A 433 6.96 0.31 -10.37
C GLY A 433 7.50 1.75 -10.28
N GLY A 434 8.44 2.01 -9.37
CA GLY A 434 9.18 3.26 -9.21
C GLY A 434 10.37 3.47 -10.16
N LEU A 435 10.59 2.58 -11.13
CA LEU A 435 11.61 2.72 -12.18
C LEU A 435 11.07 2.40 -13.59
N ALA A 436 9.82 1.93 -13.68
CA ALA A 436 9.22 1.37 -14.87
C ALA A 436 9.08 2.37 -16.03
N PRO A 437 9.19 1.91 -17.30
CA PRO A 437 8.69 2.66 -18.44
C PRO A 437 7.15 2.77 -18.40
N PRO A 438 6.56 3.77 -19.08
CA PRO A 438 5.11 3.88 -19.23
C PRO A 438 4.54 2.72 -20.08
N VAL A 439 3.22 2.54 -19.98
CA VAL A 439 2.48 1.60 -20.83
C VAL A 439 2.49 2.12 -22.28
N PRO A 440 2.86 1.31 -23.29
CA PRO A 440 2.89 1.75 -24.68
C PRO A 440 1.48 1.84 -25.29
N VAL A 441 1.30 2.67 -26.32
CA VAL A 441 0.06 2.70 -27.12
C VAL A 441 0.19 1.68 -28.25
N TRP A 442 -0.82 0.82 -28.39
CA TRP A 442 -0.83 -0.30 -29.34
C TRP A 442 -2.25 -0.69 -29.74
N GLU A 443 -2.39 -1.49 -30.81
CA GLU A 443 -3.64 -2.13 -31.20
C GLU A 443 -3.48 -3.62 -31.56
N LEU A 444 -4.58 -4.38 -31.45
CA LEU A 444 -4.64 -5.81 -31.78
C LEU A 444 -5.37 -6.01 -33.12
N ILE A 445 -4.59 -6.25 -34.16
CA ILE A 445 -5.06 -6.46 -35.54
C ILE A 445 -5.39 -7.95 -35.74
N ASP A 446 -6.43 -8.19 -36.53
CA ASP A 446 -6.89 -9.51 -36.97
C ASP A 446 -6.55 -9.64 -38.46
N ASP A 447 -5.56 -10.47 -38.79
CA ASP A 447 -4.98 -10.63 -40.13
C ASP A 447 -4.97 -12.11 -40.55
N PRO A 448 -5.09 -12.46 -41.85
CA PRO A 448 -5.02 -13.84 -42.33
C PRO A 448 -3.74 -14.63 -42.00
N ALA A 449 -2.66 -13.97 -41.55
CA ALA A 449 -1.45 -14.62 -41.02
C ALA A 449 -1.52 -14.96 -39.51
N GLY A 450 -2.59 -14.53 -38.82
CA GLY A 450 -2.79 -14.60 -37.37
C GLY A 450 -2.85 -13.21 -36.73
N LEU A 451 -3.32 -13.15 -35.49
CA LEU A 451 -3.37 -11.93 -34.67
C LEU A 451 -2.00 -11.22 -34.57
N ILE A 452 -2.04 -9.90 -34.69
CA ILE A 452 -0.86 -9.03 -34.72
C ILE A 452 -0.99 -7.92 -33.68
N VAL A 453 0.06 -7.72 -32.89
CA VAL A 453 0.28 -6.53 -32.06
C VAL A 453 1.01 -5.48 -32.90
N ASP A 454 0.43 -4.30 -33.04
CA ASP A 454 1.08 -3.12 -33.63
C ASP A 454 1.24 -2.03 -32.56
N ILE A 455 2.48 -1.62 -32.29
CA ILE A 455 2.85 -0.54 -31.36
C ILE A 455 2.78 0.79 -32.11
N THR A 456 1.61 1.42 -32.06
CA THR A 456 1.26 2.60 -32.87
C THR A 456 1.98 3.88 -32.41
N GLU A 457 2.34 3.99 -31.14
CA GLU A 457 3.20 5.05 -30.61
C GLU A 457 4.43 4.42 -29.90
N PRO A 458 5.50 4.09 -30.66
CA PRO A 458 6.66 3.41 -30.10
C PRO A 458 7.51 4.32 -29.23
N LEU A 459 7.89 3.81 -28.06
CA LEU A 459 8.73 4.50 -27.09
C LEU A 459 10.21 4.38 -27.49
N GLU A 460 10.94 5.50 -27.50
CA GLU A 460 12.34 5.53 -27.97
C GLU A 460 13.26 4.68 -27.09
N GLY A 461 14.03 3.77 -27.72
CA GLY A 461 14.99 2.91 -27.04
C GLY A 461 14.37 1.75 -26.22
N MET A 462 13.06 1.55 -26.28
CA MET A 462 12.37 0.48 -25.55
C MET A 462 12.20 -0.78 -26.41
N GLU A 463 12.24 -1.93 -25.75
CA GLU A 463 11.70 -3.20 -26.26
C GLU A 463 10.29 -3.44 -25.69
N TYR A 464 9.61 -4.51 -26.10
CA TYR A 464 8.24 -4.83 -25.67
C TYR A 464 8.13 -6.28 -25.16
N ARG A 465 7.29 -6.49 -24.14
CA ARG A 465 6.72 -7.80 -23.81
C ARG A 465 5.33 -7.91 -24.39
N VAL A 466 5.02 -9.05 -25.00
CA VAL A 466 3.67 -9.40 -25.46
C VAL A 466 3.21 -10.59 -24.63
N ALA A 467 2.32 -10.34 -23.67
CA ALA A 467 1.72 -11.36 -22.83
C ALA A 467 0.42 -11.87 -23.46
N VAL A 468 0.22 -13.19 -23.45
CA VAL A 468 -0.88 -13.88 -24.13
C VAL A 468 -1.45 -14.97 -23.23
N ARG A 469 -2.78 -15.12 -23.26
CA ARG A 469 -3.52 -16.22 -22.64
C ARG A 469 -4.78 -16.56 -23.45
N THR A 470 -5.39 -17.69 -23.17
CA THR A 470 -6.70 -18.11 -23.66
C THR A 470 -7.82 -17.81 -22.65
N GLY A 471 -9.07 -17.90 -23.10
CA GLY A 471 -10.25 -17.78 -22.24
C GLY A 471 -10.35 -18.93 -21.21
N GLY A 472 -9.91 -18.67 -19.98
CA GLY A 472 -9.98 -19.61 -18.85
C GLY A 472 -8.78 -19.57 -17.92
N SER A 473 -7.66 -18.96 -18.33
CA SER A 473 -6.51 -18.70 -17.46
C SER A 473 -6.59 -17.34 -16.77
N ASP A 474 -6.31 -17.30 -15.47
CA ASP A 474 -6.11 -16.06 -14.71
C ASP A 474 -4.67 -15.53 -14.75
N LEU A 475 -3.73 -16.31 -15.30
CA LEU A 475 -2.33 -15.92 -15.51
C LEU A 475 -1.98 -15.84 -17.00
N TRP A 476 -0.83 -15.23 -17.32
CA TRP A 476 -0.27 -15.26 -18.66
C TRP A 476 0.27 -16.66 -18.98
N GLU A 477 -0.17 -17.25 -20.09
CA GLU A 477 0.31 -18.58 -20.53
C GLU A 477 1.67 -18.46 -21.23
N GLN A 478 1.88 -17.36 -21.96
CA GLN A 478 3.11 -17.07 -22.70
C GLN A 478 3.40 -15.57 -22.65
N VAL A 479 4.65 -15.20 -22.39
CA VAL A 479 5.13 -13.81 -22.44
C VAL A 479 6.34 -13.72 -23.36
N TYR A 480 6.11 -13.21 -24.58
CA TYR A 480 7.16 -13.00 -25.58
C TYR A 480 7.94 -11.70 -25.31
N ARG A 481 9.07 -11.54 -26.00
CA ARG A 481 9.89 -10.32 -26.00
C ARG A 481 10.23 -9.97 -27.45
N THR A 482 10.15 -8.69 -27.80
CA THR A 482 10.46 -8.21 -29.16
C THR A 482 11.03 -6.79 -29.14
N ASP A 483 11.89 -6.49 -30.12
CA ASP A 483 12.42 -5.18 -30.46
C ASP A 483 11.67 -4.52 -31.64
N THR A 484 10.67 -5.21 -32.23
CA THR A 484 9.85 -4.68 -33.32
C THR A 484 8.56 -4.05 -32.80
N THR A 485 8.07 -3.03 -33.52
CA THR A 485 6.72 -2.47 -33.29
C THR A 485 5.61 -3.38 -33.81
N TRP A 486 5.94 -4.38 -34.63
CA TRP A 486 4.98 -5.26 -35.30
C TRP A 486 5.29 -6.71 -34.93
N PHE A 487 4.36 -7.41 -34.27
CA PHE A 487 4.57 -8.75 -33.73
C PHE A 487 3.36 -9.66 -33.97
N ILE A 488 3.54 -10.73 -34.74
CA ILE A 488 2.52 -11.76 -34.96
C ILE A 488 2.59 -12.76 -33.80
N VAL A 489 1.48 -12.97 -33.08
CA VAL A 489 1.42 -13.87 -31.93
C VAL A 489 1.63 -15.33 -32.37
N PRO A 490 2.65 -16.07 -31.88
CA PRO A 490 2.85 -17.47 -32.25
C PRO A 490 1.75 -18.42 -31.77
N GLY A 491 1.59 -19.57 -32.46
CA GLY A 491 0.88 -20.74 -31.91
C GLY A 491 -0.64 -20.65 -31.81
N GLN A 492 -1.28 -19.76 -32.57
CA GLN A 492 -2.74 -19.57 -32.56
C GLN A 492 -3.49 -20.78 -33.14
N GLU A 493 -4.61 -21.14 -32.51
CA GLU A 493 -5.58 -22.12 -33.00
C GLU A 493 -6.88 -21.43 -33.43
N ALA A 494 -7.43 -21.80 -34.58
CA ALA A 494 -8.54 -21.08 -35.19
C ALA A 494 -9.86 -21.27 -34.41
N GLY A 495 -10.47 -20.16 -33.97
CA GLY A 495 -11.68 -20.16 -33.15
C GLY A 495 -11.42 -20.18 -31.64
N THR A 496 -10.15 -20.13 -31.22
CA THR A 496 -9.76 -19.93 -29.82
C THR A 496 -9.67 -18.44 -29.52
N MET A 497 -10.39 -17.98 -28.48
CA MET A 497 -10.31 -16.59 -28.06
C MET A 497 -8.99 -16.33 -27.30
N TYR A 498 -8.17 -15.45 -27.85
CA TYR A 498 -6.90 -15.02 -27.26
C TYR A 498 -7.05 -13.62 -26.67
N PHE A 499 -6.51 -13.46 -25.46
CA PHE A 499 -6.36 -12.18 -24.77
C PHE A 499 -4.88 -11.79 -24.77
N VAL A 500 -4.59 -10.55 -25.14
CA VAL A 500 -3.24 -10.02 -25.33
C VAL A 500 -3.07 -8.74 -24.52
N SER A 501 -1.92 -8.58 -23.88
CA SER A 501 -1.50 -7.36 -23.19
C SER A 501 -0.03 -7.04 -23.51
N VAL A 502 0.35 -5.77 -23.48
CA VAL A 502 1.70 -5.30 -23.82
C VAL A 502 2.29 -4.47 -22.68
N ALA A 503 3.57 -4.70 -22.39
CA ALA A 503 4.38 -3.87 -21.51
C ALA A 503 5.65 -3.40 -22.25
N ALA A 504 6.11 -2.18 -21.97
CA ALA A 504 7.42 -1.73 -22.44
C ALA A 504 8.54 -2.28 -21.55
N VAL A 505 9.77 -2.36 -22.08
CA VAL A 505 10.98 -2.80 -21.39
C VAL A 505 12.09 -1.78 -21.66
N ASN A 506 12.68 -1.22 -20.60
CA ASN A 506 13.74 -0.22 -20.73
C ASN A 506 15.12 -0.83 -21.00
N SER A 507 16.13 0.03 -21.23
CA SER A 507 17.53 -0.34 -21.45
C SER A 507 18.15 -1.19 -20.34
N ASP A 508 17.65 -1.08 -19.12
CA ASP A 508 18.12 -1.81 -17.94
C ASP A 508 17.42 -3.19 -17.80
N GLY A 509 16.45 -3.47 -18.67
CA GLY A 509 15.64 -4.67 -18.65
C GLY A 509 14.51 -4.63 -17.61
N ILE A 510 14.06 -3.44 -17.19
CA ILE A 510 12.88 -3.26 -16.35
C ILE A 510 11.63 -3.32 -17.24
N THR A 511 10.85 -4.37 -17.08
CA THR A 511 9.52 -4.50 -17.68
C THR A 511 8.55 -3.58 -16.91
N GLY A 512 7.83 -2.72 -17.60
CA GLY A 512 6.78 -1.86 -17.03
C GLY A 512 5.46 -2.60 -16.82
N LEU A 513 4.43 -1.89 -16.36
CA LEU A 513 3.10 -2.48 -16.18
C LEU A 513 2.52 -2.96 -17.51
N PHE A 514 1.78 -4.06 -17.46
CA PHE A 514 1.03 -4.62 -18.58
C PHE A 514 -0.23 -3.78 -18.83
N SER A 515 -0.45 -3.37 -20.08
CA SER A 515 -1.64 -2.63 -20.50
C SER A 515 -2.94 -3.36 -20.16
N ARG A 516 -4.08 -2.67 -20.23
CA ARG A 516 -5.37 -3.35 -20.43
C ARG A 516 -5.30 -4.37 -21.58
N GLU A 517 -6.13 -5.40 -21.52
CA GLU A 517 -6.16 -6.42 -22.57
C GLU A 517 -6.95 -5.98 -23.81
N PHE A 518 -6.56 -6.50 -24.97
CA PHE A 518 -7.43 -6.63 -26.14
C PHE A 518 -7.58 -8.11 -26.50
N PHE A 519 -8.70 -8.48 -27.14
CA PHE A 519 -9.00 -9.88 -27.48
C PHE A 519 -9.60 -10.05 -28.88
N LYS A 520 -9.39 -11.23 -29.46
CA LYS A 520 -9.86 -11.70 -30.79
C LYS A 520 -10.04 -13.23 -30.76
N THR A 521 -10.60 -13.82 -31.83
CA THR A 521 -11.04 -15.23 -31.91
C THR A 521 -10.82 -15.83 -33.30
#